data_AF-A0A357LE24-F1
#
_entry.id   AF-A0A357LE24-F1
#
_cell.length_a   1.000
_cell.length_b   1.000
_cell.length_c   1.000
_cell.angle_alpha   90.00
_cell.angle_beta   90.00
_cell.angle_gamma   90.00
#
_symmetry.space_group_name_H-M   'P 1'
#
loop_
_entity.id
_entity.type
_entity.pdbx_description
1 polymer ?
#
loop_
_entity_poly.entity_id
_entity_poly.type
_entity_poly.pdbx_seq_one_letter_code
_entity_poly.pdbx_strand_id
1 'polypeptide(L)'
;EISRAGVFVSLDQSGALRIERGFVKPEDEAPAETAVSPQDTDGAVADDADVDARDASNVADPESDDAEESEDDGAGRALPDRLRVELTEWRTLALRDALARRPDVAFIAALHTLCLDLFYAHGAGSCVDIAARQCVLRSGAAGLSDSAAAASIDARHQAFADCLPGDPESLWEALVAMEEAQRALLFAHCVALTVDAVFRPYDRRSAVLAHADILASAINLDVAEAGWKPTAEGYFLRVSKAQILDAMREAKGEDAVERLASLKKPDMARAAEDLLGDIAWLPACLRTSRPVDTSDEANPRLGDSPPMDHDTPEATSVDVPASAAIAAE
;
A
#
# COMPACT_ATOMS: atom_id res chain seq x y z
N GLU A 1 12.20 19.78 -23.74
CA GLU A 1 10.98 19.21 -23.14
C GLU A 1 11.20 17.71 -23.07
N ILE A 2 11.40 17.14 -21.88
CA ILE A 2 11.66 15.70 -21.71
C ILE A 2 10.34 15.07 -21.27
N SER A 3 9.82 14.14 -22.06
CA SER A 3 8.56 13.44 -21.80
C SER A 3 8.74 12.50 -20.60
N ARG A 4 8.25 12.90 -19.42
CA ARG A 4 8.41 12.17 -18.14
C ARG A 4 7.31 11.13 -17.85
N ALA A 5 6.66 10.59 -18.88
CA ALA A 5 5.55 9.65 -18.69
C ALA A 5 5.67 8.44 -19.61
N GLY A 6 5.92 7.28 -19.02
CA GLY A 6 5.94 5.96 -19.65
C GLY A 6 4.76 5.10 -19.23
N VAL A 7 4.53 4.04 -20.01
CA VAL A 7 3.42 3.10 -19.88
C VAL A 7 3.96 1.67 -19.94
N PHE A 8 3.50 0.81 -19.03
CA PHE A 8 3.72 -0.63 -19.09
C PHE A 8 2.47 -1.29 -19.67
N VAL A 9 2.67 -2.13 -20.68
CA VAL A 9 1.60 -2.85 -21.36
C VAL A 9 1.85 -4.33 -21.18
N SER A 10 0.91 -5.04 -20.56
CA SER A 10 0.94 -6.50 -20.45
C SER A 10 -0.33 -7.12 -21.03
N LEU A 11 -0.28 -8.42 -21.31
CA LEU A 11 -1.42 -9.22 -21.71
C LEU A 11 -1.76 -10.18 -20.58
N ASP A 12 -3.04 -10.29 -20.23
CA ASP A 12 -3.50 -11.32 -19.31
C ASP A 12 -3.71 -12.68 -20.01
N GLN A 13 -4.09 -13.70 -19.24
CA GLN A 13 -4.39 -15.05 -19.75
C GLN A 13 -5.58 -15.11 -20.73
N SER A 14 -6.43 -14.09 -20.78
CA SER A 14 -7.54 -13.97 -21.75
C SER A 14 -7.12 -13.26 -23.04
N GLY A 15 -5.90 -12.73 -23.08
CA GLY A 15 -5.39 -11.90 -24.17
C GLY A 15 -5.88 -10.44 -24.09
N ALA A 16 -6.48 -10.02 -22.98
CA ALA A 16 -6.87 -8.64 -22.76
C ALA A 16 -5.64 -7.79 -22.38
N LEU A 17 -5.65 -6.55 -22.85
CA LEU A 17 -4.53 -5.64 -22.74
C LEU A 17 -4.62 -4.83 -21.44
N ARG A 18 -3.62 -4.99 -20.58
CA ARG A 18 -3.49 -4.28 -19.30
C ARG A 18 -2.53 -3.12 -19.46
N ILE A 19 -3.02 -1.90 -19.20
CA ILE A 19 -2.25 -0.66 -19.37
C ILE A 19 -2.02 -0.05 -17.99
N GLU A 20 -0.76 -0.01 -17.56
CA GLU A 20 -0.36 0.67 -16.34
C GLU A 20 0.46 1.91 -16.69
N ARG A 21 0.02 3.09 -16.25
CA ARG A 21 0.66 4.38 -16.56
C ARG A 21 1.50 4.88 -15.40
N GLY A 22 2.43 5.80 -15.65
CA GLY A 22 3.25 6.45 -14.61
C GLY A 22 4.63 5.84 -14.43
N PHE A 23 5.15 5.16 -15.45
CA PHE A 23 6.52 4.64 -15.44
C PHE A 23 7.48 5.72 -15.88
N VAL A 24 8.56 5.91 -15.13
CA VAL A 24 9.67 6.77 -15.53
C VAL A 24 10.89 5.86 -15.62
N LYS A 25 11.72 6.04 -16.66
CA LYS A 25 12.95 5.27 -16.74
C LYS A 25 13.89 5.73 -15.61
N PRO A 26 14.75 4.86 -15.07
CA PRO A 26 15.71 5.24 -14.04
C PRO A 26 16.59 6.44 -14.44
N GLU A 27 16.90 6.57 -15.73
CA GLU A 27 17.65 7.69 -16.31
C GLU A 27 16.90 9.04 -16.34
N ASP A 28 15.57 9.02 -16.18
CA ASP A 28 14.68 10.19 -16.21
C ASP A 28 14.12 10.55 -14.82
N GLU A 29 14.52 9.84 -13.76
CA GLU A 29 14.15 10.10 -12.37
C GLU A 29 14.96 11.31 -11.85
N ALA A 30 14.28 12.38 -11.42
CA ALA A 30 14.96 13.57 -10.93
C ALA A 30 15.77 13.23 -9.67
N PRO A 31 17.04 13.65 -9.55
CA PRO A 31 17.78 13.56 -8.29
C PRO A 31 16.98 14.23 -7.19
N ALA A 32 16.78 13.54 -6.06
CA ALA A 32 16.16 14.16 -4.90
C ALA A 32 17.02 15.35 -4.46
N GLU A 33 16.55 16.57 -4.74
CA GLU A 33 17.19 17.79 -4.25
C GLU A 33 17.05 17.80 -2.72
N THR A 34 18.08 17.35 -2.02
CA THR A 34 18.28 17.68 -0.61
C THR A 34 18.43 19.20 -0.51
N ALA A 35 17.35 19.86 -0.09
CA ALA A 35 17.37 21.27 0.29
C ALA A 35 18.32 21.44 1.48
N VAL A 36 19.54 21.92 1.22
CA VAL A 36 20.50 22.34 2.24
C VAL A 36 20.27 23.82 2.50
N SER A 37 19.84 24.15 3.72
CA SER A 37 19.77 25.53 4.23
C SER A 37 21.18 26.12 4.38
N PRO A 38 21.39 27.43 4.11
CA PRO A 38 22.72 28.04 4.11
C PRO A 38 23.13 28.49 5.53
N GLN A 39 24.36 28.17 5.92
CA GLN A 39 25.06 28.83 7.02
C GLN A 39 26.53 29.06 6.63
N ASP A 40 26.98 30.30 6.83
CA ASP A 40 28.22 30.90 6.36
C ASP A 40 29.52 30.34 6.99
N THR A 41 30.56 30.25 6.13
CA THR A 41 32.03 30.50 6.26
C THR A 41 32.71 30.40 7.64
N ASP A 42 33.89 29.79 7.84
CA ASP A 42 35.19 29.99 7.15
C ASP A 42 36.24 28.97 7.69
N GLY A 43 37.29 28.63 6.92
CA GLY A 43 38.49 27.94 7.42
C GLY A 43 39.20 26.96 6.45
N ALA A 44 40.29 27.44 5.84
CA ALA A 44 41.29 26.77 4.95
C ALA A 44 41.90 25.45 5.53
N VAL A 45 42.60 24.54 4.81
CA VAL A 45 43.64 24.63 3.74
C VAL A 45 43.90 23.21 3.15
N ALA A 46 44.30 23.12 1.86
CA ALA A 46 45.28 22.19 1.22
C ALA A 46 45.05 20.65 1.31
N ASP A 47 45.41 19.75 0.37
CA ASP A 47 46.14 19.72 -0.90
C ASP A 47 45.86 18.35 -1.56
N ASP A 48 46.06 18.28 -2.88
CA ASP A 48 46.51 17.16 -3.74
C ASP A 48 45.96 15.72 -3.61
N ALA A 49 45.40 15.20 -4.71
CA ALA A 49 46.06 14.19 -5.55
C ALA A 49 45.09 13.48 -6.51
N ASP A 50 45.42 13.60 -7.80
CA ASP A 50 44.86 12.97 -8.98
C ASP A 50 45.39 11.53 -9.13
N VAL A 51 44.54 10.53 -9.44
CA VAL A 51 44.95 9.29 -10.16
C VAL A 51 43.74 8.51 -10.72
N ASP A 52 43.53 8.70 -12.02
CA ASP A 52 43.24 7.71 -13.07
C ASP A 52 42.47 6.42 -12.72
N ALA A 53 41.21 6.38 -13.15
CA ALA A 53 40.45 5.15 -13.38
C ALA A 53 40.66 4.65 -14.82
N ARG A 54 41.29 3.48 -14.97
CA ARG A 54 41.26 2.66 -16.19
C ARG A 54 40.67 1.29 -15.90
N ASP A 55 39.46 1.11 -16.42
CA ASP A 55 39.02 -0.01 -17.26
C ASP A 55 39.77 -1.35 -17.13
N ALA A 56 39.06 -2.37 -16.63
CA ALA A 56 39.21 -3.73 -17.10
C ALA A 56 37.95 -4.55 -16.77
N SER A 57 37.19 -4.82 -17.83
CA SER A 57 36.21 -5.90 -17.97
C SER A 57 36.62 -7.20 -17.25
N ASN A 58 35.68 -7.83 -16.54
CA ASN A 58 35.70 -9.28 -16.38
C ASN A 58 34.28 -9.84 -16.40
N VAL A 59 34.00 -10.55 -17.49
CA VAL A 59 32.87 -11.45 -17.69
C VAL A 59 33.15 -12.71 -16.87
N ALA A 60 32.21 -13.10 -16.01
CA ALA A 60 32.23 -14.40 -15.36
C ALA A 60 30.80 -14.97 -15.33
N ASP A 61 30.66 -16.14 -15.96
CA ASP A 61 29.52 -17.07 -15.95
C ASP A 61 28.94 -17.29 -14.54
N PRO A 62 27.61 -17.46 -14.38
CA PRO A 62 27.01 -17.96 -13.16
C PRO A 62 26.64 -19.43 -13.33
N GLU A 63 27.58 -20.34 -13.11
CA GLU A 63 27.25 -21.72 -12.76
C GLU A 63 28.03 -22.16 -11.51
N SER A 64 27.29 -22.80 -10.60
CA SER A 64 27.70 -23.36 -9.31
C SER A 64 27.97 -22.36 -8.17
N ASP A 65 26.89 -21.92 -7.53
CA ASP A 65 26.93 -21.57 -6.11
C ASP A 65 26.15 -22.65 -5.33
N ASP A 66 26.75 -23.85 -5.27
CA ASP A 66 26.47 -24.82 -4.22
C ASP A 66 27.06 -24.26 -2.91
N ALA A 67 26.44 -23.20 -2.40
CA ALA A 67 26.64 -22.77 -1.04
C ALA A 67 25.92 -23.77 -0.15
N GLU A 68 26.68 -24.66 0.47
CA GLU A 68 26.21 -25.57 1.52
C GLU A 68 25.31 -24.80 2.50
N GLU A 69 23.99 -25.05 2.44
CA GLU A 69 23.02 -24.57 3.42
C GLU A 69 23.42 -25.20 4.76
N SER A 70 24.12 -24.44 5.61
CA SER A 70 24.37 -24.81 6.99
C SER A 70 23.03 -25.12 7.67
N GLU A 71 22.77 -26.40 7.94
CA GLU A 71 21.51 -26.92 8.51
C GLU A 71 21.30 -26.59 10.00
N ASP A 72 21.90 -25.50 10.53
CA ASP A 72 21.91 -25.22 11.98
C ASP A 72 21.60 -23.77 12.41
N ASP A 73 21.02 -22.94 11.54
CA ASP A 73 20.36 -21.71 12.00
C ASP A 73 18.84 -21.92 12.01
N GLY A 74 18.33 -22.15 13.22
CA GLY A 74 16.98 -22.58 13.54
C GLY A 74 15.86 -21.60 13.17
N ALA A 75 14.71 -21.80 13.82
CA ALA A 75 13.40 -21.16 13.60
C ALA A 75 13.35 -19.60 13.61
N GLY A 76 14.48 -18.90 13.53
CA GLY A 76 14.62 -17.45 13.50
C GLY A 76 15.17 -16.84 12.21
N ARG A 77 15.51 -17.60 11.15
CA ARG A 77 15.97 -17.00 9.89
C ARG A 77 14.83 -16.18 9.24
N ALA A 78 15.06 -14.88 9.06
CA ALA A 78 14.13 -14.00 8.36
C ALA A 78 13.84 -14.54 6.95
N LEU A 79 12.59 -14.39 6.48
CA LEU A 79 12.20 -14.75 5.12
C LEU A 79 13.08 -14.00 4.11
N PRO A 80 13.49 -14.64 2.98
CA PRO A 80 14.22 -13.96 1.93
C PRO A 80 13.47 -12.71 1.46
N ASP A 81 14.19 -11.61 1.25
CA ASP A 81 13.59 -10.32 0.91
C ASP A 81 12.69 -10.38 -0.32
N ARG A 82 13.11 -11.12 -1.36
CA ARG A 82 12.29 -11.33 -2.56
C ARG A 82 10.96 -12.02 -2.23
N LEU A 83 10.97 -13.04 -1.36
CA LEU A 83 9.73 -13.71 -0.94
C LEU A 83 8.85 -12.75 -0.14
N ARG A 84 9.42 -11.89 0.70
CA ARG A 84 8.66 -10.88 1.45
C ARG A 84 7.99 -9.85 0.54
N VAL A 85 8.70 -9.38 -0.49
CA VAL A 85 8.11 -8.49 -1.52
C VAL A 85 6.90 -9.17 -2.15
N GLU A 86 7.05 -10.40 -2.66
CA GLU A 86 5.96 -11.13 -3.32
C GLU A 86 4.75 -11.38 -2.39
N LEU A 87 4.99 -11.78 -1.14
CA LEU A 87 3.92 -11.97 -0.15
C LEU A 87 3.21 -10.64 0.16
N THR A 88 3.96 -9.56 0.32
CA THR A 88 3.34 -8.25 0.60
C THR A 88 2.65 -7.62 -0.62
N GLU A 89 3.02 -8.00 -1.85
CA GLU A 89 2.22 -7.71 -3.04
C GLU A 89 0.87 -8.43 -3.03
N TRP A 90 0.83 -9.71 -2.62
CA TRP A 90 -0.42 -10.43 -2.37
C TRP A 90 -1.28 -9.75 -1.31
N ARG A 91 -0.68 -9.37 -0.17
CA ARG A 91 -1.38 -8.62 0.88
C ARG A 91 -1.94 -7.30 0.36
N THR A 92 -1.15 -6.57 -0.43
CA THR A 92 -1.58 -5.30 -1.04
C THR A 92 -2.76 -5.55 -1.98
N LEU A 93 -2.69 -6.53 -2.88
CA LEU A 93 -3.80 -6.85 -3.79
C LEU A 93 -5.08 -7.21 -3.01
N ALA A 94 -4.95 -8.05 -1.98
CA ALA A 94 -6.07 -8.45 -1.14
C ALA A 94 -6.69 -7.24 -0.39
N LEU A 95 -5.87 -6.34 0.14
CA LEU A 95 -6.32 -5.08 0.75
C LEU A 95 -7.09 -4.22 -0.26
N ARG A 96 -6.60 -4.09 -1.49
CA ARG A 96 -7.28 -3.32 -2.55
C ARG A 96 -8.65 -3.92 -2.85
N ASP A 97 -8.74 -5.24 -3.00
CA ASP A 97 -10.00 -5.89 -3.34
C ASP A 97 -11.04 -5.81 -2.20
N ALA A 98 -10.60 -5.99 -0.96
CA ALA A 98 -11.46 -5.92 0.22
C ALA A 98 -11.91 -4.48 0.53
N LEU A 99 -10.98 -3.50 0.49
CA LEU A 99 -11.29 -2.10 0.81
C LEU A 99 -12.26 -1.47 -0.18
N ALA A 100 -12.17 -1.82 -1.47
CA ALA A 100 -13.08 -1.31 -2.51
C ALA A 100 -14.55 -1.65 -2.26
N ARG A 101 -14.83 -2.64 -1.40
CA ARG A 101 -16.18 -3.08 -1.01
C ARG A 101 -16.66 -2.45 0.32
N ARG A 102 -15.86 -1.59 0.94
CA ARG A 102 -16.11 -0.98 2.27
C ARG A 102 -15.98 0.55 2.22
N PRO A 103 -17.00 1.28 1.72
CA PRO A 103 -16.96 2.75 1.64
C PRO A 103 -16.74 3.44 2.98
N ASP A 104 -17.28 2.87 4.05
CA ASP A 104 -17.13 3.34 5.42
C ASP A 104 -15.65 3.33 5.86
N VAL A 105 -14.95 2.21 5.63
CA VAL A 105 -13.53 2.08 6.01
C VAL A 105 -12.63 2.86 5.05
N ALA A 106 -12.95 2.89 3.75
CA ALA A 106 -12.21 3.66 2.76
C ALA A 106 -12.25 5.17 3.06
N PHE A 107 -13.40 5.68 3.52
CA PHE A 107 -13.53 7.07 3.97
C PHE A 107 -12.60 7.36 5.14
N ILE A 108 -12.59 6.49 6.16
CA ILE A 108 -11.70 6.63 7.32
C ILE A 108 -10.24 6.58 6.89
N ALA A 109 -9.86 5.68 5.99
CA ALA A 109 -8.48 5.54 5.50
C ALA A 109 -8.00 6.80 4.75
N ALA A 110 -8.86 7.34 3.86
CA ALA A 110 -8.58 8.58 3.14
C ALA A 110 -8.50 9.78 4.10
N LEU A 111 -9.47 9.91 5.01
CA LEU A 111 -9.47 10.96 6.02
C LEU A 111 -8.24 10.87 6.93
N HIS A 112 -7.86 9.68 7.37
CA HIS A 112 -6.66 9.45 8.18
C HIS A 112 -5.40 9.94 7.43
N THR A 113 -5.28 9.64 6.15
CA THR A 113 -4.14 10.09 5.33
C THR A 113 -4.11 11.61 5.21
N LEU A 114 -5.25 12.23 4.91
CA LEU A 114 -5.38 13.69 4.90
C LEU A 114 -5.07 14.31 6.26
N CYS A 115 -5.49 13.67 7.35
CA CYS A 115 -5.22 14.15 8.69
C CYS A 115 -3.73 14.07 9.04
N LEU A 116 -3.05 12.98 8.66
CA LEU A 116 -1.60 12.85 8.82
C LEU A 116 -0.87 13.99 8.10
N ASP A 117 -1.22 14.25 6.84
CA ASP A 117 -0.55 15.26 6.02
C ASP A 117 -0.82 16.70 6.51
N LEU A 118 -2.04 16.97 7.02
CA LEU A 118 -2.45 18.33 7.40
C LEU A 118 -2.21 18.67 8.88
N PHE A 119 -2.25 17.70 9.79
CA PHE A 119 -2.19 17.94 11.24
C PHE A 119 -0.92 17.39 11.91
N TYR A 120 -0.15 16.52 11.25
CA TYR A 120 1.06 15.92 11.82
C TYR A 120 2.27 16.23 10.90
N ALA A 121 3.41 16.67 11.46
CA ALA A 121 4.45 17.40 10.75
C ALA A 121 4.97 16.82 9.40
N HIS A 122 5.34 17.75 8.49
CA HIS A 122 5.60 17.74 7.01
C HIS A 122 4.51 18.53 6.26
N GLY A 123 4.42 19.85 6.50
CA GLY A 123 3.46 20.75 5.83
C GLY A 123 3.99 21.35 4.51
N ALA A 124 3.28 22.22 3.78
CA ALA A 124 1.91 22.72 3.86
C ALA A 124 1.57 23.46 2.54
N GLY A 125 0.27 23.63 2.24
CA GLY A 125 -0.26 24.73 1.42
C GLY A 125 -0.94 24.30 0.13
N SER A 126 -2.19 23.83 0.20
CA SER A 126 -2.99 23.60 -1.01
C SER A 126 -4.44 24.08 -0.87
N CYS A 127 -5.01 24.52 -2.00
CA CYS A 127 -6.46 24.68 -2.21
C CYS A 127 -7.12 23.43 -2.84
N VAL A 128 -6.39 22.32 -2.90
CA VAL A 128 -6.71 20.89 -2.66
C VAL A 128 -5.57 20.10 -3.31
N ASP A 129 -4.81 19.29 -2.57
CA ASP A 129 -3.83 18.36 -3.16
C ASP A 129 -4.03 16.96 -2.60
N ILE A 130 -4.38 16.03 -3.50
CA ILE A 130 -4.62 14.61 -3.24
C ILE A 130 -4.04 13.84 -4.44
N ALA A 131 -2.90 13.17 -4.25
CA ALA A 131 -2.26 12.39 -5.31
C ALA A 131 -2.72 10.92 -5.30
N ALA A 132 -3.54 10.52 -6.27
CA ALA A 132 -3.82 9.11 -6.53
C ALA A 132 -2.63 8.46 -7.23
N ARG A 133 -1.74 7.81 -6.47
CA ARG A 133 -0.65 6.99 -7.03
C ARG A 133 -1.01 5.53 -6.88
N GLN A 134 -1.44 4.91 -7.97
CA GLN A 134 -1.56 3.47 -8.00
C GLN A 134 -0.15 2.86 -7.92
N CYS A 135 0.12 2.09 -6.86
CA CYS A 135 1.37 1.34 -6.81
C CYS A 135 1.28 0.16 -7.78
N VAL A 136 2.28 0.08 -8.66
CA VAL A 136 2.50 -1.05 -9.56
C VAL A 136 3.08 -2.20 -8.74
N LEU A 137 2.43 -3.36 -8.80
CA LEU A 137 2.95 -4.62 -8.23
C LEU A 137 3.93 -5.19 -9.26
N ARG A 138 5.23 -5.14 -8.95
CA ARG A 138 6.33 -5.31 -9.93
C ARG A 138 7.00 -6.66 -9.86
N SER A 139 6.83 -7.42 -8.78
CA SER A 139 7.60 -8.65 -8.58
C SER A 139 7.19 -9.77 -9.53
N GLY A 140 5.98 -9.69 -10.10
CA GLY A 140 5.40 -10.78 -10.89
C GLY A 140 5.15 -12.01 -10.03
N ALA A 141 4.72 -11.82 -8.77
CA ALA A 141 4.43 -12.92 -7.86
C ALA A 141 3.51 -13.95 -8.52
N ALA A 142 3.90 -15.21 -8.45
CA ALA A 142 3.20 -16.29 -9.16
C ALA A 142 1.71 -16.32 -8.78
N GLY A 143 0.84 -16.37 -9.79
CA GLY A 143 -0.61 -16.41 -9.64
C GLY A 143 -1.28 -15.10 -9.21
N LEU A 144 -0.52 -14.02 -8.95
CA LEU A 144 -1.07 -12.76 -8.45
C LEU A 144 -2.00 -12.09 -9.47
N SER A 145 -1.54 -11.96 -10.73
CA SER A 145 -2.31 -11.37 -11.83
C SER A 145 -3.55 -12.18 -12.21
N ASP A 146 -3.48 -13.50 -12.03
CA ASP A 146 -4.55 -14.43 -12.42
C ASP A 146 -5.49 -14.75 -11.25
N SER A 147 -5.28 -14.12 -10.10
CA SER A 147 -6.07 -14.33 -8.90
C SER A 147 -7.50 -13.82 -9.04
N ALA A 148 -8.42 -14.40 -8.27
CA ALA A 148 -9.79 -13.92 -8.19
C ALA A 148 -9.88 -12.46 -7.72
N ALA A 149 -8.97 -12.04 -6.82
CA ALA A 149 -8.88 -10.66 -6.36
C ALA A 149 -8.49 -9.69 -7.48
N ALA A 150 -7.52 -10.04 -8.33
CA ALA A 150 -7.13 -9.24 -9.49
C ALA A 150 -8.30 -9.10 -10.48
N ALA A 151 -8.92 -10.22 -10.86
CA ALA A 151 -10.07 -10.22 -11.76
C ALA A 151 -11.26 -9.40 -11.21
N SER A 152 -11.50 -9.49 -9.89
CA SER A 152 -12.53 -8.73 -9.18
C SER A 152 -12.28 -7.21 -9.18
N ILE A 153 -11.02 -6.79 -9.00
CA ILE A 153 -10.62 -5.38 -9.12
C ILE A 153 -10.83 -4.87 -10.55
N ASP A 154 -10.39 -5.63 -11.56
CA ASP A 154 -10.50 -5.24 -12.96
C ASP A 154 -11.96 -5.17 -13.41
N ALA A 155 -12.77 -6.16 -13.04
CA ALA A 155 -14.21 -6.16 -13.33
C ALA A 155 -14.93 -4.96 -12.69
N ARG A 156 -14.60 -4.62 -11.43
CA ARG A 156 -15.14 -3.40 -10.80
C ARG A 156 -14.67 -2.13 -11.49
N HIS A 157 -13.39 -2.04 -11.85
CA HIS A 157 -12.87 -0.87 -12.54
C HIS A 157 -13.56 -0.66 -13.88
N GLN A 158 -13.76 -1.72 -14.65
CA GLN A 158 -14.49 -1.67 -15.91
C GLN A 158 -15.97 -1.29 -15.71
N ALA A 159 -16.65 -1.88 -14.71
CA ALA A 159 -18.04 -1.53 -14.41
C ALA A 159 -18.22 -0.05 -14.06
N PHE A 160 -17.26 0.56 -13.34
CA PHE A 160 -17.27 2.00 -13.12
C PHE A 160 -16.93 2.79 -14.39
N ALA A 161 -15.93 2.35 -15.16
CA ALA A 161 -15.55 3.00 -16.41
C ALA A 161 -16.73 3.07 -17.41
N ASP A 162 -17.56 2.03 -17.48
CA ASP A 162 -18.75 1.98 -18.33
C ASP A 162 -19.85 2.97 -17.89
N CYS A 163 -19.87 3.36 -16.61
CA CYS A 163 -20.81 4.33 -16.07
C CYS A 163 -20.28 5.77 -16.06
N LEU A 164 -18.99 5.97 -16.28
CA LEU A 164 -18.36 7.29 -16.30
C LEU A 164 -18.35 7.88 -17.72
N PRO A 165 -18.45 9.21 -17.87
CA PRO A 165 -18.36 9.84 -19.17
C PRO A 165 -16.98 9.65 -19.79
N GLY A 166 -16.93 9.52 -21.12
CA GLY A 166 -15.68 9.40 -21.87
C GLY A 166 -14.89 10.71 -21.95
N ASP A 167 -15.55 11.85 -21.74
CA ASP A 167 -14.94 13.18 -21.66
C ASP A 167 -14.79 13.63 -20.20
N PRO A 168 -13.61 14.13 -19.79
CA PRO A 168 -13.38 14.59 -18.42
C PRO A 168 -14.23 15.80 -18.01
N GLU A 169 -14.67 16.62 -18.96
CA GLU A 169 -15.44 17.85 -18.68
C GLU A 169 -16.82 17.55 -18.09
N SER A 170 -17.45 16.44 -18.51
CA SER A 170 -18.76 16.00 -17.99
C SER A 170 -18.69 15.20 -16.68
N LEU A 171 -17.48 14.88 -16.17
CA LEU A 171 -17.32 14.01 -15.00
C LEU A 171 -17.98 14.58 -13.74
N TRP A 172 -17.85 15.89 -13.52
CA TRP A 172 -18.42 16.53 -12.34
C TRP A 172 -19.94 16.35 -12.28
N GLU A 173 -20.62 16.64 -13.38
CA GLU A 173 -22.07 16.52 -13.48
C GLU A 173 -22.52 15.07 -13.32
N ALA A 174 -21.79 14.13 -13.92
CA ALA A 174 -22.05 12.70 -13.78
C ALA A 174 -21.93 12.22 -12.32
N LEU A 175 -20.91 12.68 -11.59
CA LEU A 175 -20.72 12.34 -10.17
C LEU A 175 -21.81 12.94 -9.27
N VAL A 176 -22.26 14.16 -9.58
CA VAL A 176 -23.38 14.80 -8.85
C VAL A 176 -24.69 14.05 -9.10
N ALA A 177 -24.93 13.62 -10.34
CA ALA A 177 -26.13 12.88 -10.72
C ALA A 177 -26.16 11.42 -10.21
N MET A 178 -24.99 10.85 -9.88
CA MET A 178 -24.86 9.48 -9.38
C MET A 178 -25.53 9.31 -8.01
N GLU A 179 -26.14 8.14 -7.79
CA GLU A 179 -26.70 7.77 -6.49
C GLU A 179 -25.60 7.77 -5.42
N GLU A 180 -25.95 8.21 -4.20
CA GLU A 180 -25.00 8.30 -3.09
C GLU A 180 -24.26 7.00 -2.81
N ALA A 181 -24.98 5.86 -2.82
CA ALA A 181 -24.39 4.55 -2.61
C ALA A 181 -23.37 4.17 -3.70
N GLN A 182 -23.68 4.46 -4.96
CA GLN A 182 -22.77 4.22 -6.10
C GLN A 182 -21.54 5.13 -6.03
N ARG A 183 -21.74 6.41 -5.70
CA ARG A 183 -20.65 7.37 -5.53
C ARG A 183 -19.73 6.98 -4.37
N ALA A 184 -20.28 6.47 -3.26
CA ALA A 184 -19.52 5.98 -2.13
C ALA A 184 -18.68 4.73 -2.49
N LEU A 185 -19.22 3.81 -3.30
CA LEU A 185 -18.48 2.66 -3.81
C LEU A 185 -17.39 3.06 -4.80
N LEU A 186 -17.65 4.02 -5.70
CA LEU A 186 -16.63 4.56 -6.60
C LEU A 186 -15.49 5.21 -5.81
N PHE A 187 -15.83 6.01 -4.80
CA PHE A 187 -14.85 6.58 -3.89
C PHE A 187 -14.01 5.49 -3.20
N ALA A 188 -14.64 4.44 -2.69
CA ALA A 188 -13.96 3.31 -2.06
C ALA A 188 -12.99 2.62 -3.02
N HIS A 189 -13.41 2.41 -4.27
CA HIS A 189 -12.57 1.82 -5.32
C HIS A 189 -11.36 2.70 -5.65
N CYS A 190 -11.56 4.02 -5.77
CA CYS A 190 -10.46 4.96 -5.99
C CYS A 190 -9.44 4.95 -4.85
N VAL A 191 -9.90 4.97 -3.59
CA VAL A 191 -9.02 4.88 -2.40
C VAL A 191 -8.31 3.53 -2.37
N ALA A 192 -9.00 2.44 -2.67
CA ALA A 192 -8.40 1.12 -2.72
C ALA A 192 -7.23 1.06 -3.71
N LEU A 193 -7.36 1.63 -4.91
CA LEU A 193 -6.28 1.61 -5.91
C LEU A 193 -4.99 2.30 -5.44
N THR A 194 -5.04 3.18 -4.44
CA THR A 194 -3.85 3.87 -3.89
C THR A 194 -3.15 3.09 -2.78
N VAL A 195 -3.73 2.01 -2.26
CA VAL A 195 -3.11 1.20 -1.19
C VAL A 195 -1.82 0.58 -1.69
N ASP A 196 -0.74 0.75 -0.92
CA ASP A 196 0.58 0.17 -1.13
C ASP A 196 1.15 -0.32 0.20
N ALA A 197 1.06 -1.63 0.44
CA ALA A 197 1.59 -2.29 1.62
C ALA A 197 2.80 -3.19 1.26
N VAL A 198 3.46 -2.93 0.13
CA VAL A 198 4.57 -3.75 -0.36
C VAL A 198 5.82 -3.47 0.45
N PHE A 199 6.42 -4.53 1.00
CA PHE A 199 7.73 -4.48 1.63
C PHE A 199 8.80 -4.18 0.58
N ARG A 200 9.71 -3.26 0.88
CA ARG A 200 10.86 -2.93 0.04
C ARG A 200 12.13 -3.02 0.91
N PRO A 201 13.17 -3.76 0.46
CA PRO A 201 14.46 -3.77 1.15
C PRO A 201 14.98 -2.35 1.32
N TYR A 202 15.48 -2.02 2.51
CA TYR A 202 16.05 -0.72 2.87
C TYR A 202 15.05 0.46 2.97
N ASP A 203 13.75 0.21 2.87
CA ASP A 203 12.73 1.25 3.05
C ASP A 203 12.48 1.53 4.54
N ARG A 204 12.53 2.82 4.92
CA ARG A 204 12.29 3.29 6.30
C ARG A 204 10.80 3.48 6.60
N ARG A 205 9.89 3.17 5.67
CA ARG A 205 8.42 3.25 5.82
C ARG A 205 7.82 2.17 6.73
N SER A 206 8.42 1.91 7.89
CA SER A 206 7.86 0.99 8.89
C SER A 206 6.44 1.41 9.34
N ALA A 207 6.19 2.72 9.40
CA ALA A 207 4.88 3.28 9.72
C ALA A 207 3.80 2.94 8.67
N VAL A 208 4.17 2.78 7.39
CA VAL A 208 3.21 2.42 6.33
C VAL A 208 2.75 0.97 6.49
N LEU A 209 3.68 0.05 6.77
CA LEU A 209 3.34 -1.35 7.02
C LEU A 209 2.51 -1.50 8.31
N ALA A 210 2.83 -0.74 9.36
CA ALA A 210 2.02 -0.71 10.58
C ALA A 210 0.59 -0.19 10.31
N HIS A 211 0.43 0.84 9.49
CA HIS A 211 -0.90 1.33 9.09
C HIS A 211 -1.64 0.29 8.22
N ALA A 212 -0.94 -0.43 7.35
CA ALA A 212 -1.53 -1.52 6.58
C ALA A 212 -2.07 -2.64 7.48
N ASP A 213 -1.44 -2.91 8.64
CA ASP A 213 -1.96 -3.87 9.63
C ASP A 213 -3.24 -3.36 10.31
N ILE A 214 -3.31 -2.07 10.63
CA ILE A 214 -4.53 -1.44 11.16
C ILE A 214 -5.66 -1.54 10.13
N LEU A 215 -5.37 -1.23 8.86
CA LEU A 215 -6.34 -1.29 7.78
C LEU A 215 -6.81 -2.74 7.52
N ALA A 216 -5.89 -3.69 7.49
CA ALA A 216 -6.20 -5.12 7.36
C ALA A 216 -7.14 -5.59 8.48
N SER A 217 -6.89 -5.14 9.71
CA SER A 217 -7.73 -5.45 10.87
C SER A 217 -9.13 -4.82 10.73
N ALA A 218 -9.21 -3.56 10.32
CA ALA A 218 -10.47 -2.83 10.17
C ALA A 218 -11.41 -3.47 9.12
N ILE A 219 -10.85 -4.06 8.06
CA ILE A 219 -11.62 -4.75 7.02
C ILE A 219 -11.72 -6.26 7.24
N ASN A 220 -11.20 -6.79 8.35
CA ASN A 220 -11.07 -8.23 8.63
C ASN A 220 -10.46 -9.00 7.44
N LEU A 221 -9.34 -8.49 6.92
CA LEU A 221 -8.67 -9.04 5.74
C LEU A 221 -8.32 -10.51 5.95
N ASP A 222 -8.72 -11.34 5.00
CA ASP A 222 -8.22 -12.70 4.81
C ASP A 222 -7.53 -12.81 3.44
N VAL A 223 -6.21 -13.02 3.45
CA VAL A 223 -5.42 -13.15 2.22
C VAL A 223 -5.64 -14.52 1.56
N ALA A 224 -6.08 -15.53 2.31
CA ALA A 224 -6.44 -16.82 1.74
C ALA A 224 -7.72 -16.72 0.89
N GLU A 225 -8.70 -15.93 1.32
CA GLU A 225 -9.91 -15.63 0.52
C GLU A 225 -9.58 -14.88 -0.78
N ALA A 226 -8.52 -14.06 -0.77
CA ALA A 226 -8.01 -13.40 -1.97
C ALA A 226 -7.32 -14.37 -2.97
N GLY A 227 -7.17 -15.64 -2.59
CA GLY A 227 -6.69 -16.72 -3.44
C GLY A 227 -5.22 -17.10 -3.23
N TRP A 228 -4.53 -16.50 -2.26
CA TRP A 228 -3.16 -16.91 -1.96
C TRP A 228 -3.15 -18.29 -1.30
N LYS A 229 -2.26 -19.17 -1.77
CA LYS A 229 -1.99 -20.47 -1.16
C LYS A 229 -0.48 -20.75 -1.20
N PRO A 230 0.05 -21.45 -0.18
CA PRO A 230 1.45 -21.85 -0.21
C PRO A 230 1.64 -23.00 -1.19
N THR A 231 2.53 -22.83 -2.16
CA THR A 231 2.94 -23.89 -3.09
C THR A 231 4.39 -24.29 -2.85
N ALA A 232 4.79 -25.45 -3.36
CA ALA A 232 6.16 -25.94 -3.27
C ALA A 232 7.12 -24.91 -3.86
N GLU A 233 6.87 -24.44 -5.09
CA GLU A 233 7.72 -23.47 -5.79
C GLU A 233 7.57 -22.04 -5.24
N GLY A 234 6.33 -21.62 -4.92
CA GLY A 234 6.03 -20.25 -4.52
C GLY A 234 6.48 -19.92 -3.09
N TYR A 235 6.52 -20.91 -2.20
CA TYR A 235 6.81 -20.72 -0.78
C TYR A 235 7.78 -21.75 -0.19
N PHE A 236 7.44 -23.05 -0.21
CA PHE A 236 8.16 -24.04 0.62
C PHE A 236 9.62 -24.28 0.20
N LEU A 237 9.94 -24.26 -1.10
CA LEU A 237 11.32 -24.38 -1.57
C LEU A 237 12.19 -23.18 -1.20
N ARG A 238 11.58 -22.05 -0.84
CA ARG A 238 12.25 -20.76 -0.58
C ARG A 238 12.45 -20.47 0.90
N VAL A 239 11.96 -21.35 1.77
CA VAL A 239 12.13 -21.27 3.23
C VAL A 239 12.98 -22.43 3.73
N SER A 240 13.45 -22.38 4.97
CA SER A 240 14.25 -23.47 5.55
C SER A 240 13.37 -24.69 5.86
N LYS A 241 13.97 -25.90 5.93
CA LYS A 241 13.24 -27.11 6.36
C LYS A 241 12.54 -26.92 7.71
N ALA A 242 13.19 -26.24 8.65
CA ALA A 242 12.61 -25.91 9.95
C ALA A 242 11.33 -25.07 9.82
N GLN A 243 11.34 -24.04 8.97
CA GLN A 243 10.15 -23.22 8.70
C GLN A 243 9.01 -24.01 8.04
N ILE A 244 9.33 -24.97 7.16
CA ILE A 244 8.33 -25.88 6.60
C ILE A 244 7.70 -26.71 7.74
N LEU A 245 8.51 -27.32 8.60
CA LEU A 245 8.02 -28.14 9.71
C LEU A 245 7.20 -27.31 10.72
N ASP A 246 7.59 -26.07 10.99
CA ASP A 246 6.81 -25.16 11.85
C ASP A 246 5.44 -24.83 11.24
N ALA A 247 5.39 -24.55 9.94
CA ALA A 247 4.14 -24.35 9.21
C ALA A 247 3.23 -25.60 9.29
N MET A 248 3.81 -26.80 9.13
CA MET A 248 3.08 -28.07 9.23
C MET A 248 2.56 -28.32 10.65
N ARG A 249 3.38 -28.04 11.66
CA ARG A 249 2.99 -28.16 13.06
C ARG A 249 1.82 -27.25 13.39
N GLU A 250 1.86 -26.00 12.94
CA GLU A 250 0.78 -25.02 13.15
C GLU A 250 -0.50 -25.44 12.43
N ALA A 251 -0.42 -25.94 11.20
CA ALA A 251 -1.59 -26.23 10.40
C ALA A 251 -2.22 -27.61 10.66
N LYS A 252 -1.42 -28.63 10.98
CA LYS A 252 -1.85 -30.04 11.09
C LYS A 252 -1.34 -30.78 12.33
N GLY A 253 -0.48 -30.17 13.16
CA GLY A 253 0.07 -30.79 14.37
C GLY A 253 1.31 -31.65 14.12
N GLU A 254 1.83 -32.26 15.20
CA GLU A 254 3.11 -33.00 15.20
C GLU A 254 3.10 -34.24 14.30
N ASP A 255 1.96 -34.93 14.15
CA ASP A 255 1.86 -36.09 13.26
C ASP A 255 2.25 -35.77 11.81
N ALA A 256 2.01 -34.53 11.34
CA ALA A 256 2.44 -34.09 10.01
C ALA A 256 3.95 -33.86 9.95
N VAL A 257 4.53 -33.30 11.01
CA VAL A 257 5.97 -33.07 11.16
C VAL A 257 6.73 -34.39 11.08
N GLU A 258 6.30 -35.41 11.82
CA GLU A 258 6.97 -36.73 11.83
C GLU A 258 7.01 -37.38 10.44
N ARG A 259 5.94 -37.24 9.65
CA ARG A 259 5.88 -37.76 8.27
C ARG A 259 6.84 -37.03 7.32
N LEU A 260 7.08 -35.75 7.56
CA LEU A 260 7.85 -34.87 6.67
C LEU A 260 9.32 -34.77 7.05
N ALA A 261 9.67 -34.94 8.33
CA ALA A 261 11.00 -34.67 8.87
C ALA A 261 12.15 -35.46 8.21
N SER A 262 11.86 -36.67 7.71
CA SER A 262 12.86 -37.51 7.03
C SER A 262 13.01 -37.23 5.54
N LEU A 263 12.14 -36.41 4.96
CA LEU A 263 12.15 -36.10 3.52
C LEU A 263 13.23 -35.07 3.18
N LYS A 264 13.74 -35.16 1.95
CA LYS A 264 14.58 -34.11 1.37
C LYS A 264 13.72 -32.87 1.08
N LYS A 265 14.34 -31.68 1.07
CA LYS A 265 13.65 -30.39 0.92
C LYS A 265 12.66 -30.34 -0.28
N PRO A 266 13.00 -30.85 -1.48
CA PRO A 266 12.05 -30.85 -2.60
C PRO A 266 10.82 -31.73 -2.38
N ASP A 267 11.02 -32.93 -1.83
CA ASP A 267 9.92 -33.86 -1.54
C ASP A 267 9.07 -33.37 -0.37
N MET A 268 9.72 -32.78 0.64
CA MET A 268 9.07 -32.12 1.77
C MET A 268 8.19 -30.95 1.33
N ALA A 269 8.68 -30.12 0.40
CA ALA A 269 7.94 -28.98 -0.14
C ALA A 269 6.68 -29.40 -0.90
N ARG A 270 6.78 -30.45 -1.75
CA ARG A 270 5.62 -31.01 -2.47
C ARG A 270 4.60 -31.64 -1.53
N ALA A 271 5.07 -32.45 -0.58
CA ALA A 271 4.19 -33.07 0.40
C ALA A 271 3.51 -32.03 1.31
N ALA A 272 4.21 -30.93 1.65
CA ALA A 272 3.64 -29.82 2.40
C ALA A 272 2.53 -29.09 1.61
N GLU A 273 2.75 -28.85 0.32
CA GLU A 273 1.72 -28.30 -0.59
C GLU A 273 0.48 -29.20 -0.66
N ASP A 274 0.67 -30.50 -0.93
CA ASP A 274 -0.44 -31.46 -1.01
C ASP A 274 -1.23 -31.53 0.31
N LEU A 275 -0.54 -31.48 1.45
CA LEU A 275 -1.17 -31.51 2.75
C LEU A 275 -1.93 -30.20 3.04
N LEU A 276 -1.43 -29.04 2.59
CA LEU A 276 -2.06 -27.75 2.86
C LEU A 276 -3.03 -27.27 1.78
N GLY A 277 -3.15 -27.95 0.64
CA GLY A 277 -3.97 -27.48 -0.48
C GLY A 277 -5.43 -27.09 -0.12
N ASP A 278 -6.00 -27.78 0.88
CA ASP A 278 -7.36 -27.56 1.38
C ASP A 278 -7.45 -26.72 2.67
N ILE A 279 -6.31 -26.32 3.25
CA ILE A 279 -6.24 -25.56 4.49
C ILE A 279 -5.90 -24.10 4.19
N ALA A 280 -6.67 -23.17 4.74
CA ALA A 280 -6.41 -21.73 4.66
C ALA A 280 -5.26 -21.28 5.59
N TRP A 281 -4.14 -22.01 5.58
CA TRP A 281 -2.96 -21.61 6.34
C TRP A 281 -2.24 -20.48 5.60
N LEU A 282 -1.86 -19.45 6.35
CA LEU A 282 -1.11 -18.29 5.88
C LEU A 282 0.19 -18.17 6.67
N PRO A 283 1.32 -17.74 6.10
CA PRO A 283 2.52 -17.37 6.85
C PRO A 283 2.27 -16.11 7.68
N ALA A 284 3.03 -15.93 8.75
CA ALA A 284 2.81 -14.84 9.72
C ALA A 284 2.69 -13.44 9.10
N CYS A 285 3.48 -13.12 8.07
CA CYS A 285 3.43 -11.82 7.39
C CYS A 285 2.15 -11.58 6.55
N LEU A 286 1.39 -12.63 6.23
CA LEU A 286 0.09 -12.52 5.54
C LEU A 286 -1.09 -12.53 6.49
N ARG A 287 -0.87 -12.83 7.78
CA ARG A 287 -1.97 -12.87 8.76
C ARG A 287 -2.40 -11.45 9.11
N THR A 288 -3.68 -11.33 9.40
CA THR A 288 -4.25 -10.13 10.00
C THR A 288 -4.24 -10.31 11.51
N SER A 289 -3.57 -9.41 12.22
CA SER A 289 -3.63 -9.37 13.68
C SER A 289 -5.06 -9.02 14.08
N ARG A 290 -5.86 -10.00 14.50
CA ARG A 290 -7.19 -9.69 15.01
C ARG A 290 -7.02 -8.87 16.29
N PRO A 291 -7.60 -7.66 16.39
CA PRO A 291 -7.61 -6.95 17.65
C PRO A 291 -8.28 -7.88 18.67
N VAL A 292 -7.57 -8.18 19.75
CA VAL A 292 -8.19 -8.77 20.93
C VAL A 292 -9.31 -7.81 21.30
N ASP A 293 -10.55 -8.30 21.38
CA ASP A 293 -11.69 -7.52 21.83
C ASP A 293 -11.42 -7.09 23.29
N THR A 294 -10.64 -6.04 23.48
CA THR A 294 -10.59 -5.28 24.73
C THR A 294 -11.82 -4.38 24.71
N SER A 295 -12.99 -5.00 24.82
CA SER A 295 -14.18 -4.34 25.32
C SER A 295 -13.97 -4.08 26.81
N ASP A 296 -13.10 -3.12 27.14
CA ASP A 296 -13.11 -2.46 28.42
C ASP A 296 -12.58 -1.02 28.28
N GLU A 297 -13.51 -0.09 28.51
CA GLU A 297 -13.36 1.33 28.85
C GLU A 297 -12.21 2.15 28.23
N ALA A 298 -12.55 2.97 27.23
CA ALA A 298 -12.44 4.43 27.36
C ALA A 298 -13.00 5.09 26.09
N ASN A 299 -14.18 5.70 26.21
CA ASN A 299 -14.72 6.61 25.22
C ASN A 299 -14.24 8.03 25.59
N PRO A 300 -13.19 8.61 24.95
CA PRO A 300 -13.00 10.03 25.05
C PRO A 300 -14.08 10.68 24.18
N ARG A 301 -15.14 11.16 24.84
CA ARG A 301 -16.08 12.08 24.20
C ARG A 301 -15.25 13.19 23.55
N LEU A 302 -15.35 13.36 22.23
CA LEU A 302 -14.91 14.58 21.56
C LEU A 302 -15.64 15.75 22.24
N GLY A 303 -14.90 16.48 23.07
CA GLY A 303 -15.34 17.73 23.67
C GLY A 303 -15.24 18.85 22.65
N ASP A 304 -16.28 19.68 22.65
CA ASP A 304 -16.44 20.98 22.01
C ASP A 304 -16.14 21.12 20.51
N SER A 305 -17.22 21.31 19.75
CA SER A 305 -17.17 22.11 18.52
C SER A 305 -16.62 23.50 18.84
N PRO A 306 -15.78 24.10 17.98
CA PRO A 306 -15.33 25.48 18.19
C PRO A 306 -16.54 26.43 18.14
N PRO A 307 -16.60 27.47 19.00
CA PRO A 307 -17.71 28.41 18.99
C PRO A 307 -17.65 29.21 17.69
N MET A 308 -18.69 29.05 16.86
CA MET A 308 -18.99 29.97 15.78
C MET A 308 -19.75 31.15 16.39
N ASP A 309 -19.04 32.24 16.67
CA ASP A 309 -19.65 33.50 17.10
C ASP A 309 -20.47 34.08 15.94
N HIS A 310 -21.78 33.81 15.94
CA HIS A 310 -22.75 34.54 15.13
C HIS A 310 -23.25 35.73 15.94
N ASP A 311 -22.49 36.82 15.93
CA ASP A 311 -22.91 38.08 16.50
C ASP A 311 -23.95 38.72 15.56
N THR A 312 -25.23 38.55 15.91
CA THR A 312 -26.35 39.22 15.25
C THR A 312 -26.92 40.23 16.26
N PRO A 313 -26.74 41.54 16.07
CA PRO A 313 -27.44 42.50 16.91
C PRO A 313 -28.87 42.69 16.39
N GLU A 314 -29.82 42.12 17.13
CA GLU A 314 -31.25 42.41 17.00
C GLU A 314 -31.55 43.83 17.52
N ALA A 315 -32.50 44.47 16.84
CA ALA A 315 -32.83 45.87 16.93
C ALA A 315 -33.32 46.33 18.32
N THR A 316 -32.81 47.48 18.77
CA THR A 316 -33.51 48.34 19.72
C THR A 316 -33.80 49.70 19.10
N SER A 317 -35.09 49.92 18.88
CA SER A 317 -35.73 51.19 18.55
C SER A 317 -35.40 52.28 19.56
N VAL A 318 -34.93 53.46 19.11
CA VAL A 318 -35.10 54.73 19.83
C VAL A 318 -35.39 55.85 18.83
N ASP A 319 -36.37 56.65 19.23
CA ASP A 319 -37.07 57.74 18.56
C ASP A 319 -36.23 58.79 17.82
N VAL A 320 -36.81 59.24 16.71
CA VAL A 320 -36.48 60.48 16.00
C VAL A 320 -37.15 61.67 16.70
N PRO A 321 -36.45 62.80 16.87
CA PRO A 321 -37.08 64.10 16.76
C PRO A 321 -36.60 64.86 15.53
N ALA A 322 -37.56 65.50 14.89
CA ALA A 322 -37.42 66.29 13.67
C ALA A 322 -36.81 67.69 13.91
N SER A 323 -36.21 68.20 12.83
CA SER A 323 -36.18 69.61 12.39
C SER A 323 -35.23 70.60 13.10
N ALA A 324 -34.21 71.03 12.36
CA ALA A 324 -33.97 72.46 12.08
C ALA A 324 -33.02 72.62 10.88
N ALA A 325 -33.24 73.69 10.13
CA ALA A 325 -32.66 73.99 8.82
C ALA A 325 -31.49 75.00 8.90
N ILE A 326 -30.86 75.22 7.74
CA ILE A 326 -30.15 76.45 7.28
C ILE A 326 -28.63 76.57 7.52
N ALA A 327 -27.90 76.38 6.41
CA ALA A 327 -26.92 77.23 5.71
C ALA A 327 -25.72 77.96 6.38
N ALA A 328 -24.67 78.07 5.54
CA ALA A 328 -23.45 78.91 5.57
C ALA A 328 -22.37 78.46 6.57
N GLU A 329 -21.09 78.33 6.19
CA GLU A 329 -20.25 79.14 5.27
C GLU A 329 -19.29 78.28 4.45
#